data_AF-A0A538Q6D6-F1
#
_entry.id   AF-A0A538Q6D6-F1
#
_cell.length_a   1.000
_cell.length_b   1.000
_cell.length_c   1.000
_cell.angle_alpha   90.00
_cell.angle_beta   90.00
_cell.angle_gamma   90.00
#
_symmetry.space_group_name_H-M   'P 1'
#
loop_
_entity.id
_entity.type
_entity.pdbx_description
1 polymer ?
#
loop_
_entity_poly.entity_id
_entity_poly.type
_entity_poly.pdbx_seq_one_letter_code
_entity_poly.pdbx_strand_id
1 'polypeptide(L)'
;MRRTLLACVNRIACIAGLSIALAIMLPGQARAERRYAVVIGANAGWTQDRPLRYAENDAERIRDVLVALGGFATDRVALLRDPDTGEVREALRQLATAARKASEDALVFVYYSGHADARHLHLRGEPPLSQGELQDTLRAMPAAIKLAVIDACKSGAVLRKGGGPAAADELSQESRALAGSVFTHHLVSGMRGAADDDSDQRVTVAEAYRYAYERTRADTATSGALQRPAFRYELSGQGEIVLTELATGRAQLRVPRGPPQKYVILDAHEWRLIAEVRASPDRDLVLALAPGTYHVKRVLEDRLEVASIALGAAGQTDIDRAAYRSMPLSTGILKGEPSELSPDEHHEWSRSRAFALTDGQPVAALNLFDRLLRESPGDMLAWRGRARALVRMAESYRRVNDTQGEERALQEALRSDPSLSYDTEFQARYQQFLTRNAALRAVDTARYEHEMAIRTSPRSIRRWGLGIELASGRGLFGVSGAMVVGQRLFPRVTLDILGLGFDGSVGVAILSSRWTPYIGIGGHVSLRQLGVDLGDHTMTSSMASSDADLNKELGLHGRIEAGAQFVGSSGFTTELGLSVIAYQGDRGLTATALPMIHLGWLF
;
A
#
# COMPACT_ATOMS: atom_id res chain seq x y z
N MET A 1 55.96 -41.91 -73.13
CA MET A 1 56.94 -40.81 -73.13
C MET A 1 56.21 -39.47 -73.00
N ARG A 2 56.79 -38.55 -72.23
CA ARG A 2 56.35 -37.21 -71.76
C ARG A 2 55.53 -36.37 -72.77
N ARG A 3 54.40 -35.75 -72.35
CA ARG A 3 54.17 -34.31 -72.01
C ARG A 3 54.77 -33.35 -73.06
N THR A 4 54.08 -32.37 -73.68
CA THR A 4 53.26 -31.23 -73.18
C THR A 4 52.76 -30.48 -74.44
N LEU A 5 51.56 -29.88 -74.54
CA LEU A 5 51.34 -28.43 -74.31
C LEU A 5 49.89 -28.01 -74.60
N LEU A 6 49.34 -27.25 -73.64
CA LEU A 6 48.38 -26.14 -73.70
C LEU A 6 46.97 -26.29 -74.33
N ALA A 7 46.01 -26.37 -73.42
CA ALA A 7 44.60 -25.94 -73.47
C ALA A 7 44.47 -24.40 -73.61
N CYS A 8 43.32 -23.75 -73.82
CA CYS A 8 41.97 -24.05 -74.31
C CYS A 8 41.31 -22.67 -74.46
N VAL A 9 40.68 -22.37 -75.59
CA VAL A 9 39.77 -21.22 -75.75
C VAL A 9 38.46 -21.74 -76.34
N ASN A 10 37.43 -21.75 -75.49
CA ASN A 10 36.08 -21.27 -75.74
C ASN A 10 35.28 -21.87 -76.92
N ARG A 11 34.17 -22.58 -76.62
CA ARG A 11 32.78 -22.06 -76.82
C ARG A 11 31.66 -23.15 -76.78
N ILE A 12 30.56 -22.74 -76.14
CA ILE A 12 29.13 -22.99 -76.44
C ILE A 12 28.32 -24.01 -75.60
N ALA A 13 27.18 -23.47 -75.12
CA ALA A 13 25.87 -24.05 -74.85
C ALA A 13 25.48 -24.43 -73.40
N CYS A 14 24.73 -23.50 -72.80
CA CYS A 14 23.42 -23.69 -72.18
C CYS A 14 23.15 -25.00 -71.43
N ILE A 15 23.02 -24.91 -70.11
CA ILE A 15 21.80 -25.27 -69.36
C ILE A 15 21.84 -24.47 -68.05
N ALA A 16 20.78 -23.71 -67.83
CA ALA A 16 20.48 -23.04 -66.56
C ALA A 16 20.23 -24.10 -65.48
N GLY A 17 21.28 -24.49 -64.76
CA GLY A 17 21.22 -25.33 -63.58
C GLY A 17 20.93 -24.46 -62.36
N LEU A 18 19.65 -24.30 -62.07
CA LEU A 18 19.05 -23.80 -60.84
C LEU A 18 19.74 -24.41 -59.62
N SER A 19 20.76 -23.71 -59.10
CA SER A 19 21.35 -24.01 -57.80
C SER A 19 20.43 -23.39 -56.75
N ILE A 20 19.32 -24.08 -56.45
CA ILE A 20 18.65 -23.90 -55.17
C ILE A 20 19.64 -24.41 -54.13
N ALA A 21 20.47 -23.49 -53.64
CA ALA A 21 20.99 -23.60 -52.30
C ALA A 21 19.74 -23.61 -51.41
N LEU A 22 19.29 -24.82 -51.06
CA LEU A 22 18.32 -25.04 -50.01
C LEU A 22 19.03 -24.63 -48.71
N ALA A 23 19.12 -23.32 -48.49
CA ALA A 23 19.22 -22.77 -47.16
C ALA A 23 17.97 -23.30 -46.45
N ILE A 24 18.15 -24.37 -45.69
CA ILE A 24 17.21 -24.74 -44.64
C ILE A 24 17.19 -23.53 -43.73
N MET A 25 16.27 -22.61 -44.02
CA MET A 25 15.79 -21.60 -43.10
C MET A 25 15.16 -22.41 -41.97
N LEU A 26 15.98 -22.83 -41.00
CA LEU A 26 15.46 -23.08 -39.67
C LEU A 26 14.69 -21.82 -39.31
N PRO A 27 13.40 -21.91 -38.93
CA PRO A 27 12.67 -20.74 -38.48
C PRO A 27 13.49 -20.10 -37.36
N GLY A 28 14.03 -18.92 -37.62
CA GLY A 28 14.71 -18.15 -36.60
C GLY A 28 13.68 -17.85 -35.52
N GLN A 29 13.76 -18.55 -34.39
CA GLN A 29 12.87 -18.26 -33.26
C GLN A 29 13.13 -16.82 -32.82
N ALA A 30 12.08 -16.01 -32.89
CA ALA A 30 12.13 -14.61 -32.50
C ALA A 30 12.43 -14.52 -31.01
N ARG A 31 13.69 -14.20 -30.67
CA ARG A 31 14.03 -13.71 -29.34
C ARG A 31 13.49 -12.30 -29.24
N ALA A 32 12.41 -12.10 -28.49
CA ALA A 32 12.11 -10.75 -28.00
C ALA A 32 13.27 -10.34 -27.07
N GLU A 33 14.21 -9.55 -27.58
CA GLU A 33 15.40 -9.08 -26.84
C GLU A 33 15.01 -8.21 -25.62
N ARG A 34 13.79 -7.69 -25.60
CA ARG A 34 13.28 -6.82 -24.54
C ARG A 34 11.91 -7.29 -24.06
N ARG A 35 11.86 -7.79 -22.82
CA ARG A 35 10.66 -8.31 -22.17
C ARG A 35 10.24 -7.41 -21.02
N TYR A 36 8.98 -7.00 -20.99
CA TYR A 36 8.39 -6.14 -19.96
C TYR A 36 7.14 -6.79 -19.39
N ALA A 37 6.91 -6.63 -18.09
CA ALA A 37 5.72 -7.18 -17.46
C ALA A 37 5.06 -6.23 -16.46
N VAL A 38 3.73 -6.34 -16.36
CA VAL A 38 2.93 -5.82 -15.26
C VAL A 38 2.20 -7.01 -14.64
N VAL A 39 2.47 -7.27 -13.36
CA VAL A 39 1.97 -8.45 -12.64
C VAL A 39 1.16 -7.95 -11.45
N ILE A 40 -0.13 -8.28 -11.43
CA ILE A 40 -1.12 -7.68 -10.53
C ILE A 40 -1.75 -8.78 -9.68
N GLY A 41 -1.76 -8.59 -8.37
CA GLY A 41 -2.51 -9.40 -7.43
C GLY A 41 -3.43 -8.52 -6.60
N ALA A 42 -4.74 -8.77 -6.63
CA ALA A 42 -5.75 -7.99 -5.92
C ALA A 42 -6.60 -8.90 -5.02
N ASN A 43 -6.32 -8.83 -3.72
CA ASN A 43 -7.03 -9.55 -2.67
C ASN A 43 -8.35 -8.87 -2.28
N ALA A 44 -8.37 -7.53 -2.24
CA ALA A 44 -9.49 -6.79 -1.64
C ALA A 44 -10.85 -6.98 -2.36
N GLY A 45 -10.87 -6.95 -3.69
CA GLY A 45 -12.12 -6.96 -4.47
C GLY A 45 -12.96 -5.68 -4.32
N TRP A 46 -14.22 -5.75 -4.72
CA TRP A 46 -15.26 -4.75 -4.42
C TRP A 46 -15.99 -5.04 -3.11
N THR A 47 -16.80 -4.09 -2.64
CA THR A 47 -17.48 -4.16 -1.32
C THR A 47 -18.35 -5.41 -1.15
N GLN A 48 -18.94 -5.91 -2.25
CA GLN A 48 -19.75 -7.13 -2.26
C GLN A 48 -18.93 -8.42 -2.37
N ASP A 49 -17.65 -8.32 -2.73
CA ASP A 49 -16.77 -9.47 -2.82
C ASP A 49 -16.23 -9.80 -1.44
N ARG A 50 -16.12 -11.09 -1.16
CA ARG A 50 -15.32 -11.54 -0.03
C ARG A 50 -13.85 -11.44 -0.40
N PRO A 51 -12.99 -10.79 0.40
CA PRO A 51 -11.57 -10.67 0.07
C PRO A 51 -10.90 -12.03 -0.14
N LEU A 52 -10.10 -12.12 -1.20
CA LEU A 52 -9.20 -13.22 -1.49
C LEU A 52 -7.98 -13.17 -0.56
N ARG A 53 -7.21 -14.26 -0.53
CA ARG A 53 -6.09 -14.41 0.40
C ARG A 53 -4.74 -14.51 -0.28
N TYR A 54 -4.69 -14.95 -1.53
CA TYR A 54 -3.45 -15.36 -2.17
C TYR A 54 -3.19 -14.73 -3.54
N ALA A 55 -4.05 -13.84 -4.02
CA ALA A 55 -3.86 -13.18 -5.31
C ALA A 55 -2.54 -12.40 -5.39
N GLU A 56 -2.12 -11.75 -4.30
CA GLU A 56 -0.80 -11.11 -4.20
C GLU A 56 0.36 -12.13 -4.24
N ASN A 57 0.24 -13.28 -3.56
CA ASN A 57 1.28 -14.32 -3.57
C ASN A 57 1.40 -14.98 -4.95
N ASP A 58 0.28 -15.17 -5.63
CA ASP A 58 0.24 -15.63 -7.00
C ASP A 58 1.01 -14.69 -7.95
N ALA A 59 0.75 -13.38 -7.83
CA ALA A 59 1.47 -12.35 -8.57
C ALA A 59 2.99 -12.36 -8.26
N GLU A 60 3.38 -12.53 -7.00
CA GLU A 60 4.79 -12.67 -6.62
C GLU A 60 5.47 -13.88 -7.29
N ARG A 61 4.82 -15.05 -7.24
CA ARG A 61 5.36 -16.28 -7.83
C ARG A 61 5.53 -16.18 -9.33
N ILE A 62 4.58 -15.54 -10.02
CA ILE A 62 4.69 -15.26 -11.46
C ILE A 62 5.87 -14.32 -11.73
N ARG A 63 5.99 -13.21 -10.99
CA ARG A 63 7.11 -12.28 -11.12
C ARG A 63 8.45 -13.01 -10.93
N ASP A 64 8.56 -13.85 -9.91
CA ASP A 64 9.80 -14.57 -9.60
C ASP A 64 10.21 -15.51 -10.73
N VAL A 65 9.25 -16.23 -11.33
CA VAL A 65 9.54 -17.13 -12.45
C VAL A 65 9.85 -16.37 -13.75
N LEU A 66 9.17 -15.26 -14.04
CA LEU A 66 9.48 -14.42 -15.20
C LEU A 66 10.90 -13.84 -15.12
N VAL A 67 11.28 -13.33 -13.95
CA VAL A 67 12.62 -12.78 -13.72
C VAL A 67 13.66 -13.90 -13.76
N ALA A 68 13.36 -15.02 -13.10
CA ALA A 68 14.28 -16.14 -13.09
C ALA A 68 14.40 -16.72 -14.50
N LEU A 69 13.39 -17.43 -14.97
CA LEU A 69 13.49 -18.31 -16.13
C LEU A 69 13.03 -17.63 -17.43
N GLY A 70 12.29 -16.53 -17.33
CA GLY A 70 11.67 -15.87 -18.48
C GLY A 70 12.50 -14.79 -19.16
N GLY A 71 13.70 -14.49 -18.65
CA GLY A 71 14.58 -13.45 -19.21
C GLY A 71 14.06 -12.02 -19.02
N PHE A 72 13.14 -11.80 -18.07
CA PHE A 72 12.68 -10.45 -17.72
C PHE A 72 13.66 -9.81 -16.75
N ALA A 73 14.17 -8.63 -17.07
CA ALA A 73 14.99 -7.87 -16.13
C ALA A 73 14.12 -7.37 -14.96
N THR A 74 14.65 -7.37 -13.74
CA THR A 74 13.91 -6.99 -12.52
C THR A 74 13.32 -5.58 -12.59
N ASP A 75 14.02 -4.65 -13.24
CA ASP A 75 13.59 -3.26 -13.46
C ASP A 75 12.53 -3.11 -14.58
N ARG A 76 12.20 -4.21 -15.28
CA ARG A 76 11.18 -4.27 -16.34
C ARG A 76 9.93 -5.04 -15.93
N VAL A 77 9.83 -5.45 -14.66
CA VAL A 77 8.65 -6.13 -14.13
C VAL A 77 8.04 -5.28 -13.01
N ALA A 78 6.89 -4.68 -13.27
CA ALA A 78 6.11 -3.98 -12.25
C ALA A 78 5.22 -4.99 -11.52
N LEU A 79 5.46 -5.19 -10.23
CA LEU A 79 4.59 -5.99 -9.35
C LEU A 79 3.67 -5.06 -8.56
N LEU A 80 2.37 -5.18 -8.77
CA LEU A 80 1.35 -4.41 -8.06
C LEU A 80 0.58 -5.32 -7.08
N ARG A 81 0.63 -4.96 -5.79
CA ARG A 81 -0.05 -5.68 -4.71
C ARG A 81 -1.23 -4.85 -4.20
N ASP A 82 -2.42 -5.40 -4.32
CA ASP A 82 -3.69 -4.77 -3.95
C ASP A 82 -3.91 -3.37 -4.57
N PRO A 83 -3.59 -3.13 -5.85
CA PRO A 83 -3.67 -1.78 -6.41
C PRO A 83 -5.11 -1.28 -6.57
N ASP A 84 -5.27 0.03 -6.70
CA ASP A 84 -6.48 0.64 -7.23
C ASP A 84 -6.46 0.75 -8.77
N THR A 85 -7.59 1.13 -9.36
CA THR A 85 -7.74 1.26 -10.83
C THR A 85 -6.83 2.35 -11.42
N GLY A 86 -6.49 3.39 -10.67
CA GLY A 86 -5.58 4.46 -11.09
C GLY A 86 -4.13 3.96 -11.15
N GLU A 87 -3.69 3.21 -10.15
CA GLU A 87 -2.36 2.60 -10.09
C GLU A 87 -2.14 1.62 -11.24
N VAL A 88 -3.14 0.78 -11.55
CA VAL A 88 -3.06 -0.14 -12.70
C VAL A 88 -2.98 0.62 -14.03
N ARG A 89 -3.78 1.68 -14.22
CA ARG A 89 -3.71 2.52 -15.42
C ARG A 89 -2.36 3.20 -15.58
N GLU A 90 -1.79 3.72 -14.50
CA GLU A 90 -0.45 4.31 -14.50
C GLU A 90 0.59 3.27 -14.93
N ALA A 91 0.57 2.07 -14.34
CA ALA A 91 1.50 1.01 -14.70
C ALA A 91 1.36 0.57 -16.17
N LEU A 92 0.14 0.47 -16.70
CA LEU A 92 -0.10 0.18 -18.11
C LEU A 92 0.41 1.30 -19.04
N ARG A 93 0.28 2.57 -18.65
CA ARG A 93 0.86 3.70 -19.38
C ARG A 93 2.39 3.67 -19.38
N GLN A 94 3.00 3.36 -18.25
CA GLN A 94 4.45 3.20 -18.14
C GLN A 94 4.95 2.04 -19.00
N LEU A 95 4.23 0.91 -18.97
CA LEU A 95 4.50 -0.25 -19.81
C LEU A 95 4.42 0.11 -21.30
N ALA A 96 3.37 0.81 -21.73
CA ALA A 96 3.22 1.25 -23.12
C ALA A 96 4.35 2.22 -23.55
N THR A 97 4.79 3.10 -22.64
CA THR A 97 5.91 4.03 -22.87
C THR A 97 7.24 3.27 -23.00
N ALA A 98 7.47 2.27 -22.15
CA ALA A 98 8.65 1.42 -22.20
C ALA A 98 8.69 0.58 -23.49
N ALA A 99 7.57 -0.02 -23.88
CA ALA A 99 7.43 -0.77 -25.12
C ALA A 99 7.73 0.10 -26.35
N ARG A 100 7.20 1.34 -26.41
CA ARG A 100 7.50 2.30 -27.49
C ARG A 100 9.00 2.58 -27.66
N LYS A 101 9.74 2.70 -26.55
CA LYS A 101 11.20 2.92 -26.58
C LYS A 101 11.99 1.69 -27.02
N ALA A 102 11.40 0.51 -26.88
CA ALA A 102 12.08 -0.77 -27.04
C ALA A 102 12.09 -1.31 -28.48
N SER A 103 11.48 -0.61 -29.45
CA SER A 103 11.19 -1.12 -30.83
C SER A 103 10.04 -2.12 -30.87
N GLU A 104 9.57 -2.44 -32.08
CA GLU A 104 8.51 -3.42 -32.32
C GLU A 104 8.88 -4.84 -31.82
N ASP A 105 10.15 -5.15 -31.54
CA ASP A 105 10.61 -6.48 -31.10
C ASP A 105 10.33 -6.82 -29.62
N ALA A 106 9.59 -5.96 -28.91
CA ALA A 106 9.31 -6.15 -27.49
C ALA A 106 8.24 -7.24 -27.23
N LEU A 107 8.40 -7.96 -26.11
CA LEU A 107 7.35 -8.78 -25.51
C LEU A 107 6.79 -8.07 -24.28
N VAL A 108 5.47 -7.90 -24.25
CA VAL A 108 4.73 -7.38 -23.11
C VAL A 108 3.90 -8.51 -22.49
N PHE A 109 4.04 -8.68 -21.17
CA PHE A 109 3.32 -9.67 -20.39
C PHE A 109 2.50 -8.99 -19.29
N VAL A 110 1.19 -9.16 -19.31
CA VAL A 110 0.32 -8.71 -18.22
C VAL A 110 -0.28 -9.91 -17.52
N TYR A 111 -0.20 -9.93 -16.20
CA TYR A 111 -0.84 -10.94 -15.37
C TYR A 111 -1.73 -10.27 -14.33
N TYR A 112 -2.91 -10.85 -14.13
CA TYR A 112 -3.87 -10.44 -13.11
C TYR A 112 -4.37 -11.65 -12.35
N SER A 113 -4.26 -11.62 -11.02
CA SER A 113 -4.97 -12.49 -10.09
C SER A 113 -5.92 -11.66 -9.25
N GLY A 114 -7.19 -12.05 -9.17
CA GLY A 114 -8.18 -11.32 -8.37
C GLY A 114 -9.63 -11.60 -8.77
N HIS A 115 -10.55 -10.86 -8.17
CA HIS A 115 -11.97 -10.92 -8.56
C HIS A 115 -12.23 -10.22 -9.89
N ALA A 116 -13.09 -10.79 -10.72
CA ALA A 116 -13.56 -10.16 -11.96
C ALA A 116 -14.96 -10.68 -12.34
N ASP A 117 -15.75 -9.84 -13.00
CA ASP A 117 -17.02 -10.25 -13.62
C ASP A 117 -16.86 -10.38 -15.14
N ALA A 118 -17.96 -10.29 -15.90
CA ALA A 118 -17.91 -10.36 -17.36
C ALA A 118 -17.34 -9.08 -18.02
N ARG A 119 -17.29 -7.96 -17.30
CA ARG A 119 -17.00 -6.62 -17.82
C ARG A 119 -15.83 -5.94 -17.13
N HIS A 120 -15.60 -6.16 -15.83
CA HIS A 120 -14.64 -5.41 -15.01
C HIS A 120 -13.71 -6.32 -14.23
N LEU A 121 -12.53 -5.78 -13.92
CA LEU A 121 -11.67 -6.26 -12.85
C LEU A 121 -12.13 -5.58 -11.56
N HIS A 122 -12.38 -6.33 -10.49
CA HIS A 122 -12.90 -5.80 -9.23
C HIS A 122 -11.77 -5.19 -8.39
N LEU A 123 -11.22 -4.10 -8.89
CA LEU A 123 -10.19 -3.29 -8.23
C LEU A 123 -10.83 -2.14 -7.47
N ARG A 124 -10.16 -1.67 -6.42
CA ARG A 124 -10.57 -0.46 -5.69
C ARG A 124 -10.46 0.77 -6.60
N GLY A 125 -11.24 1.81 -6.32
CA GLY A 125 -11.14 3.10 -7.01
C GLY A 125 -11.98 3.24 -8.28
N GLU A 126 -12.31 4.48 -8.62
CA GLU A 126 -13.16 4.83 -9.77
C GLU A 126 -12.40 5.63 -10.85
N PRO A 127 -12.80 5.51 -12.14
CA PRO A 127 -13.84 4.61 -12.65
C PRO A 127 -13.36 3.14 -12.69
N PRO A 128 -14.27 2.15 -12.58
CA PRO A 128 -13.96 0.73 -12.74
C PRO A 128 -13.08 0.42 -13.96
N LEU A 129 -12.07 -0.43 -13.79
CA LEU A 129 -11.23 -0.88 -14.90
C LEU A 129 -11.94 -2.00 -15.66
N SER A 130 -12.36 -1.73 -16.90
CA SER A 130 -13.02 -2.74 -17.71
C SER A 130 -12.03 -3.70 -18.37
N GLN A 131 -12.43 -4.94 -18.60
CA GLN A 131 -11.65 -5.90 -19.38
C GLN A 131 -11.47 -5.45 -20.83
N GLY A 132 -12.42 -4.67 -21.37
CA GLY A 132 -12.31 -4.05 -22.69
C GLY A 132 -11.21 -2.99 -22.72
N GLU A 133 -11.17 -2.11 -21.71
CA GLU A 133 -10.11 -1.11 -21.55
C GLU A 133 -8.72 -1.76 -21.48
N LEU A 134 -8.56 -2.83 -20.69
CA LEU A 134 -7.30 -3.58 -20.63
C LEU A 134 -6.92 -4.18 -21.99
N GLN A 135 -7.87 -4.78 -22.70
CA GLN A 135 -7.65 -5.38 -24.03
C GLN A 135 -7.26 -4.33 -25.06
N ASP A 136 -8.00 -3.23 -25.14
CA ASP A 136 -7.74 -2.14 -26.08
C ASP A 136 -6.38 -1.48 -25.79
N THR A 137 -6.05 -1.31 -24.51
CA THR A 137 -4.75 -0.80 -24.07
C THR A 137 -3.62 -1.70 -24.56
N LEU A 138 -3.74 -3.01 -24.37
CA LEU A 138 -2.73 -3.98 -24.84
C LEU A 138 -2.63 -4.02 -26.36
N ARG A 139 -3.77 -4.05 -27.07
CA ARG A 139 -3.83 -4.00 -28.54
C ARG A 139 -3.07 -2.82 -29.12
N ALA A 140 -3.24 -1.66 -28.51
CA ALA A 140 -2.60 -0.41 -28.92
C ALA A 140 -1.10 -0.34 -28.56
N MET A 141 -0.54 -1.29 -27.80
CA MET A 141 0.89 -1.28 -27.47
C MET A 141 1.73 -1.70 -28.70
N PRO A 142 2.80 -0.93 -29.02
CA PRO A 142 3.74 -1.28 -30.08
C PRO A 142 4.75 -2.31 -29.54
N ALA A 143 4.33 -3.57 -29.55
CA ALA A 143 5.11 -4.72 -29.14
C ALA A 143 4.76 -5.89 -30.09
N ALA A 144 5.75 -6.68 -30.49
CA ALA A 144 5.58 -7.84 -31.36
C ALA A 144 4.72 -8.91 -30.68
N ILE A 145 4.86 -9.04 -29.37
CA ILE A 145 4.16 -10.06 -28.58
C ILE A 145 3.46 -9.39 -27.41
N LYS A 146 2.14 -9.63 -27.30
CA LYS A 146 1.29 -9.14 -26.21
C LYS A 146 0.58 -10.32 -25.58
N LEU A 147 0.97 -10.64 -24.35
CA LEU A 147 0.41 -11.74 -23.57
C LEU A 147 -0.34 -11.19 -22.36
N ALA A 148 -1.58 -11.65 -22.16
CA ALA A 148 -2.37 -11.34 -20.97
C ALA A 148 -2.92 -12.62 -20.32
N VAL A 149 -2.62 -12.79 -19.04
CA VAL A 149 -3.10 -13.90 -18.22
C VAL A 149 -4.02 -13.34 -17.16
N ILE A 150 -5.30 -13.74 -17.19
CA ILE A 150 -6.31 -13.28 -16.22
C ILE A 150 -6.78 -14.51 -15.44
N ASP A 151 -6.26 -14.64 -14.24
CA ASP A 151 -6.64 -15.66 -13.26
C ASP A 151 -7.73 -15.09 -12.34
N ALA A 152 -8.97 -15.14 -12.82
CA ALA A 152 -10.14 -14.67 -12.10
C ALA A 152 -11.30 -15.66 -12.27
N CYS A 153 -11.99 -15.97 -11.17
CA CYS A 153 -13.24 -16.71 -11.25
C CYS A 153 -14.31 -15.80 -11.85
N LYS A 154 -14.85 -16.14 -13.02
CA LYS A 154 -16.07 -15.49 -13.53
C LYS A 154 -17.18 -15.74 -12.51
N SER A 155 -17.55 -14.73 -11.74
CA SER A 155 -18.61 -14.74 -10.71
C SER A 155 -20.03 -14.98 -11.25
N GLY A 156 -20.18 -15.53 -12.46
CA GLY A 156 -21.45 -15.80 -13.13
C GLY A 156 -21.57 -17.26 -13.57
N ALA A 157 -21.97 -18.15 -12.66
CA ALA A 157 -22.57 -19.44 -12.98
C ALA A 157 -23.74 -19.71 -12.02
N VAL A 158 -24.93 -19.28 -12.45
CA VAL A 158 -26.29 -19.80 -12.16
C VAL A 158 -26.54 -20.33 -10.74
N LEU A 159 -27.32 -19.54 -9.98
CA LEU A 159 -28.11 -19.99 -8.84
C LEU A 159 -28.91 -21.24 -9.21
N ARG A 160 -28.54 -22.41 -8.66
CA ARG A 160 -29.48 -23.53 -8.55
C ARG A 160 -30.21 -23.38 -7.22
N LYS A 161 -31.51 -23.11 -7.33
CA LYS A 161 -32.47 -22.84 -6.26
C LYS A 161 -32.55 -24.05 -5.31
N GLY A 162 -32.14 -23.87 -4.05
CA GLY A 162 -32.54 -24.73 -2.92
C GLY A 162 -31.40 -25.24 -2.03
N GLY A 163 -31.30 -24.70 -0.80
CA GLY A 163 -30.81 -25.44 0.37
C GLY A 163 -29.55 -24.91 1.11
N GLY A 164 -29.76 -24.03 2.11
CA GLY A 164 -28.92 -23.92 3.33
C GLY A 164 -27.63 -23.09 3.29
N PRO A 165 -27.30 -22.30 4.35
CA PRO A 165 -26.06 -21.55 4.46
C PRO A 165 -24.90 -22.46 4.89
N ALA A 166 -24.43 -23.31 3.99
CA ALA A 166 -23.24 -24.14 4.18
C ALA A 166 -22.63 -24.54 2.82
N ALA A 167 -22.32 -23.57 1.95
CA ALA A 167 -21.61 -23.83 0.69
C ALA A 167 -20.97 -22.58 0.05
N ALA A 168 -20.81 -21.48 0.78
CA ALA A 168 -20.22 -20.24 0.24
C ALA A 168 -18.70 -20.13 0.45
N ASP A 169 -18.10 -21.08 1.20
CA ASP A 169 -16.64 -21.18 1.41
C ASP A 169 -15.95 -22.02 0.30
N GLU A 170 -16.73 -22.57 -0.64
CA GLU A 170 -16.27 -23.46 -1.73
C GLU A 170 -16.29 -22.81 -3.13
N LEU A 171 -16.72 -21.55 -3.26
CA LEU A 171 -16.94 -20.89 -4.55
C LEU A 171 -15.82 -19.95 -5.02
N SER A 172 -14.72 -19.86 -4.28
CA SER A 172 -13.48 -19.25 -4.78
C SER A 172 -12.33 -20.23 -4.53
N GLN A 173 -11.85 -20.89 -5.59
CA GLN A 173 -10.95 -22.04 -5.47
C GLN A 173 -9.48 -21.66 -5.27
N GLU A 174 -9.23 -20.70 -4.38
CA GLU A 174 -7.93 -20.58 -3.73
C GLU A 174 -7.72 -21.82 -2.85
N SER A 175 -6.85 -22.75 -3.28
CA SER A 175 -6.55 -23.91 -2.46
C SER A 175 -5.69 -23.48 -1.27
N ARG A 176 -6.23 -23.64 -0.05
CA ARG A 176 -5.53 -23.34 1.21
C ARG A 176 -4.19 -24.08 1.36
N ALA A 177 -4.03 -25.20 0.66
CA ALA A 177 -2.80 -25.97 0.67
C ALA A 177 -1.79 -25.54 -0.41
N LEU A 178 -2.24 -24.86 -1.47
CA LEU A 178 -1.38 -24.31 -2.53
C LEU A 178 -0.94 -22.87 -2.24
N ALA A 179 -1.55 -22.24 -1.22
CA ALA A 179 -1.40 -20.83 -0.88
C ALA A 179 -1.54 -19.92 -2.11
N GLY A 180 -2.48 -20.24 -3.01
CA GLY A 180 -2.62 -19.62 -4.32
C GLY A 180 -3.78 -20.20 -5.13
N SER A 181 -4.05 -19.61 -6.29
CA SER A 181 -4.94 -20.15 -7.30
C SER A 181 -4.38 -21.46 -7.86
N VAL A 182 -5.27 -22.43 -8.08
CA VAL A 182 -4.93 -23.73 -8.70
C VAL A 182 -4.31 -23.52 -10.09
N PHE A 183 -4.83 -22.57 -10.87
CA PHE A 183 -4.30 -22.27 -12.20
C PHE A 183 -2.89 -21.69 -12.13
N THR A 184 -2.70 -20.64 -11.31
CA THR A 184 -1.38 -20.01 -11.17
C THR A 184 -0.33 -20.97 -10.64
N HIS A 185 -0.70 -21.85 -9.71
CA HIS A 185 0.19 -22.89 -9.23
C HIS A 185 0.71 -23.79 -10.37
N HIS A 186 -0.17 -24.28 -11.23
CA HIS A 186 0.22 -25.15 -12.35
C HIS A 186 0.94 -24.38 -13.45
N LEU A 187 0.59 -23.12 -13.69
CA LEU A 187 1.33 -22.25 -14.62
C LEU A 187 2.77 -22.04 -14.17
N VAL A 188 2.98 -21.73 -12.88
CA VAL A 188 4.31 -21.59 -12.27
C VAL A 188 5.10 -22.90 -12.36
N SER A 189 4.47 -24.05 -12.08
CA SER A 189 5.11 -25.36 -12.21
C SER A 189 5.49 -25.67 -13.67
N GLY A 190 4.60 -25.34 -14.61
CA GLY A 190 4.82 -25.47 -16.05
C GLY A 190 6.01 -24.65 -16.54
N MET A 191 6.04 -23.35 -16.22
CA MET A 191 7.15 -22.44 -16.52
C MET A 191 8.49 -22.83 -15.87
N ARG A 192 8.45 -23.65 -14.80
CA ARG A 192 9.66 -24.22 -14.19
C ARG A 192 10.17 -25.48 -14.89
N GLY A 193 9.45 -25.99 -15.88
CA GLY A 193 9.84 -27.12 -16.71
C GLY A 193 8.89 -28.32 -16.66
N ALA A 194 7.85 -28.29 -15.81
CA ALA A 194 6.86 -29.38 -15.81
C ALA A 194 6.05 -29.45 -17.12
N ALA A 195 6.04 -28.36 -17.89
CA ALA A 195 5.36 -28.25 -19.17
C ALA A 195 6.27 -28.48 -20.39
N ASP A 196 7.59 -28.68 -20.20
CA ASP A 196 8.54 -28.99 -21.27
C ASP A 196 8.21 -30.39 -21.83
N ASP A 197 7.39 -30.42 -22.89
CA ASP A 197 6.79 -31.64 -23.39
C ASP A 197 7.69 -32.36 -24.40
N ASP A 198 8.49 -31.59 -25.14
CA ASP A 198 9.44 -32.07 -26.16
C ASP A 198 10.88 -32.21 -25.64
N SER A 199 11.13 -31.83 -24.38
CA SER A 199 12.43 -31.94 -23.70
C SER A 199 13.53 -31.09 -24.33
N ASP A 200 13.17 -29.98 -24.95
CA ASP A 200 14.12 -29.04 -25.57
C ASP A 200 14.73 -28.03 -24.57
N GLN A 201 14.38 -28.15 -23.27
CA GLN A 201 14.74 -27.24 -22.17
C GLN A 201 14.18 -25.83 -22.31
N ARG A 202 13.15 -25.66 -23.13
CA ARG A 202 12.38 -24.43 -23.27
C ARG A 202 10.94 -24.76 -22.94
N VAL A 203 10.23 -23.76 -22.43
CA VAL A 203 8.80 -23.88 -22.23
C VAL A 203 8.16 -22.75 -22.99
N THR A 204 7.38 -23.12 -24.01
CA THR A 204 6.63 -22.19 -24.81
C THR A 204 5.38 -21.69 -24.07
N VAL A 205 4.84 -20.56 -24.52
CA VAL A 205 3.54 -20.04 -24.04
C VAL A 205 2.44 -21.10 -24.20
N ALA A 206 2.46 -21.87 -25.30
CA ALA A 206 1.48 -22.91 -25.60
C ALA A 206 1.59 -24.09 -24.62
N GLU A 207 2.79 -24.56 -24.34
CA GLU A 207 3.05 -25.64 -23.38
C GLU A 207 2.67 -25.25 -21.96
N ALA A 208 3.15 -24.09 -21.48
CA ALA A 208 2.83 -23.58 -20.15
C ALA A 208 1.32 -23.48 -19.95
N TYR A 209 0.58 -22.96 -20.94
CA TYR A 209 -0.86 -22.87 -20.89
C TYR A 209 -1.54 -24.24 -20.93
N ARG A 210 -1.17 -25.12 -21.86
CA ARG A 210 -1.73 -26.48 -21.98
C ARG A 210 -1.58 -27.24 -20.65
N TYR A 211 -0.38 -27.25 -20.09
CA TYR A 211 -0.10 -27.89 -18.80
C TYR A 211 -0.96 -27.30 -17.69
N ALA A 212 -0.96 -25.96 -17.54
CA ALA A 212 -1.73 -25.28 -16.50
C ALA A 212 -3.22 -25.58 -16.62
N TYR A 213 -3.77 -25.52 -17.84
CA TYR A 213 -5.18 -25.76 -18.11
C TYR A 213 -5.58 -27.21 -17.80
N GLU A 214 -4.82 -28.20 -18.29
CA GLU A 214 -5.14 -29.61 -18.08
C GLU A 214 -5.05 -30.02 -16.61
N ARG A 215 -4.02 -29.55 -15.90
CA ARG A 215 -3.85 -29.80 -14.47
C ARG A 215 -4.92 -29.12 -13.63
N THR A 216 -5.25 -27.87 -13.93
CA THR A 216 -6.35 -27.18 -13.28
C THR A 216 -7.66 -27.92 -13.50
N ARG A 217 -7.96 -28.34 -14.73
CA ARG A 217 -9.18 -29.11 -15.02
C ARG A 217 -9.19 -30.45 -14.27
N ALA A 218 -8.07 -31.14 -14.18
CA ALA A 218 -7.95 -32.40 -13.46
C ALA A 218 -8.19 -32.24 -11.95
N ASP A 219 -7.58 -31.22 -11.33
CA ASP A 219 -7.71 -30.96 -9.89
C ASP A 219 -9.09 -30.41 -9.52
N THR A 220 -9.68 -29.59 -10.39
CA THR A 220 -11.02 -29.01 -10.15
C THR A 220 -12.15 -29.99 -10.45
N ALA A 221 -11.96 -30.97 -11.35
CA ALA A 221 -12.93 -32.03 -11.63
C ALA A 221 -13.29 -32.87 -10.39
N THR A 222 -12.34 -33.07 -9.47
CA THR A 222 -12.57 -33.80 -8.21
C THR A 222 -13.35 -32.97 -7.18
N SER A 223 -13.40 -31.64 -7.33
CA SER A 223 -14.02 -30.70 -6.39
C SER A 223 -15.45 -30.25 -6.78
N GLY A 224 -15.96 -30.69 -7.92
CA GLY A 224 -17.33 -30.38 -8.38
C GLY A 224 -17.56 -28.98 -8.96
N ALA A 225 -16.57 -28.08 -8.91
CA ALA A 225 -16.64 -26.74 -9.50
C ALA A 225 -15.63 -26.61 -10.65
N LEU A 226 -16.12 -26.61 -11.88
CA LEU A 226 -15.31 -26.52 -13.10
C LEU A 226 -14.77 -25.09 -13.26
N GLN A 227 -13.47 -24.87 -12.99
CA GLN A 227 -12.81 -23.62 -13.37
C GLN A 227 -12.52 -23.60 -14.87
N ARG A 228 -12.76 -22.43 -15.51
CA ARG A 228 -12.33 -22.14 -16.88
C ARG A 228 -11.42 -20.90 -16.86
N PRO A 229 -10.11 -21.08 -16.65
CA PRO A 229 -9.14 -19.99 -16.78
C PRO A 229 -9.28 -19.31 -18.15
N ALA A 230 -9.16 -17.98 -18.20
CA ALA A 230 -9.19 -17.22 -19.44
C ALA A 230 -7.76 -16.78 -19.79
N PHE A 231 -7.14 -17.51 -20.71
CA PHE A 231 -5.85 -17.14 -21.28
C PHE A 231 -6.07 -16.50 -22.64
N ARG A 232 -5.60 -15.26 -22.83
CA ARG A 232 -5.68 -14.56 -24.11
C ARG A 232 -4.30 -14.11 -24.54
N TYR A 233 -3.96 -14.42 -25.77
CA TYR A 233 -2.73 -13.96 -26.39
C TYR A 233 -3.05 -13.46 -27.80
N GLU A 234 -2.45 -12.34 -28.17
CA GLU A 234 -2.48 -11.81 -29.54
C GLU A 234 -1.07 -11.87 -30.10
N LEU A 235 -0.91 -12.62 -31.19
CA LEU A 235 0.36 -12.80 -31.88
C LEU A 235 0.42 -11.87 -33.10
N SER A 236 1.45 -11.03 -33.15
CA SER A 236 1.92 -10.44 -34.39
C SER A 236 3.29 -11.03 -34.71
N GLY A 237 3.33 -12.13 -35.46
CA GLY A 237 4.58 -12.80 -35.85
C GLY A 237 4.40 -14.29 -36.19
N GLN A 238 5.36 -14.86 -36.92
CA GLN A 238 5.45 -16.31 -37.22
C GLN A 238 6.45 -16.96 -36.25
N GLY A 239 6.01 -17.95 -35.45
CA GLY A 239 6.88 -18.77 -34.60
C GLY A 239 6.29 -19.10 -33.21
N GLU A 240 6.82 -20.14 -32.57
CA GLU A 240 6.51 -20.46 -31.18
C GLU A 240 7.25 -19.52 -30.22
N ILE A 241 6.55 -19.03 -29.19
CA ILE A 241 7.12 -18.07 -28.24
C ILE A 241 7.61 -18.82 -27.01
N VAL A 242 8.92 -18.81 -26.81
CA VAL A 242 9.56 -19.33 -25.61
C VAL A 242 9.28 -18.38 -24.44
N LEU A 243 8.49 -18.85 -23.46
CA LEU A 243 8.19 -18.10 -22.24
C LEU A 243 9.35 -18.19 -21.26
N THR A 244 9.92 -19.38 -21.07
CA THR A 244 11.04 -19.63 -20.14
C THR A 244 12.09 -20.58 -20.73
N GLU A 245 13.36 -20.38 -20.40
CA GLU A 245 14.49 -21.26 -20.77
C GLU A 245 15.09 -21.90 -19.50
N LEU A 246 15.08 -23.24 -19.41
CA LEU A 246 15.54 -23.98 -18.22
C LEU A 246 17.07 -24.09 -18.13
N ALA A 247 17.75 -23.97 -19.28
CA ALA A 247 19.19 -24.13 -19.44
C ALA A 247 20.02 -22.94 -18.92
N THR A 248 19.38 -21.81 -18.58
CA THR A 248 20.08 -20.60 -18.11
C THR A 248 20.64 -20.79 -16.69
N GLY A 249 21.81 -21.45 -16.57
CA GLY A 249 22.76 -21.31 -15.46
C GLY A 249 22.25 -21.59 -14.04
N ARG A 250 21.20 -22.40 -13.87
CA ARG A 250 20.58 -22.67 -12.56
C ARG A 250 20.64 -24.13 -12.14
N ALA A 251 20.39 -24.32 -10.86
CA ALA A 251 20.20 -25.62 -10.26
C ALA A 251 18.97 -26.33 -10.85
N GLN A 252 19.17 -27.54 -11.35
CA GLN A 252 18.12 -28.34 -11.95
C GLN A 252 17.83 -29.57 -11.10
N LEU A 253 16.54 -29.85 -10.89
CA LEU A 253 16.07 -31.07 -10.27
C LEU A 253 15.53 -32.00 -11.37
N ARG A 254 16.17 -33.15 -11.58
CA ARG A 254 15.71 -34.17 -12.53
C ARG A 254 14.75 -35.11 -11.84
N VAL A 255 13.58 -35.31 -12.43
CA VAL A 255 12.63 -36.37 -12.09
C VAL A 255 12.74 -37.42 -13.18
N PRO A 256 13.40 -38.56 -12.93
CA PRO A 256 13.59 -39.59 -13.94
C PRO A 256 12.26 -40.13 -14.46
N ARG A 257 12.28 -40.64 -15.70
CA ARG A 257 11.14 -41.31 -16.29
C ARG A 257 10.69 -42.49 -15.44
N GLY A 258 9.38 -42.66 -15.30
CA GLY A 258 8.79 -43.65 -14.42
C GLY A 258 7.26 -43.59 -14.40
N PRO A 259 6.60 -44.39 -13.56
CA PRO A 259 5.16 -44.30 -13.39
C PRO A 259 4.73 -42.88 -13.01
N PRO A 260 3.48 -42.45 -13.32
CA PRO A 260 3.02 -41.06 -13.21
C PRO A 260 2.78 -40.59 -11.76
N GLN A 261 3.83 -40.72 -10.96
CA GLN A 261 3.89 -40.44 -9.55
C GLN A 261 4.02 -38.94 -9.31
N LYS A 262 3.27 -38.43 -8.32
CA LYS A 262 3.27 -37.03 -7.94
C LYS A 262 4.41 -36.70 -6.99
N TYR A 263 5.13 -35.64 -7.32
CA TYR A 263 6.19 -35.04 -6.52
C TYR A 263 5.81 -33.60 -6.16
N VAL A 264 5.96 -33.25 -4.89
CA VAL A 264 5.71 -31.91 -4.35
C VAL A 264 7.02 -31.36 -3.80
N ILE A 265 7.45 -30.21 -4.32
CA ILE A 265 8.71 -29.57 -3.97
C ILE A 265 8.40 -28.36 -3.10
N LEU A 266 8.94 -28.37 -1.88
CA LEU A 266 8.77 -27.31 -0.87
C LEU A 266 10.12 -26.69 -0.54
N ASP A 267 10.14 -25.38 -0.28
CA ASP A 267 11.31 -24.74 0.32
C ASP A 267 11.61 -25.31 1.71
N ALA A 268 12.87 -25.57 2.05
CA ALA A 268 13.22 -26.20 3.33
C ALA A 268 13.08 -25.27 4.56
N HIS A 269 13.16 -23.96 4.37
CA HIS A 269 13.07 -22.99 5.46
C HIS A 269 11.64 -22.50 5.65
N GLU A 270 10.99 -22.15 4.54
CA GLU A 270 9.67 -21.54 4.52
C GLU A 270 8.53 -22.55 4.39
N TRP A 271 8.83 -23.81 4.07
CA TRP A 271 7.85 -24.87 3.72
C TRP A 271 6.87 -24.43 2.62
N ARG A 272 7.28 -23.45 1.82
CA ARG A 272 6.49 -22.85 0.74
C ARG A 272 6.48 -23.78 -0.46
N LEU A 273 5.31 -23.97 -1.07
CA LEU A 273 5.16 -24.80 -2.28
C LEU A 273 5.82 -24.13 -3.49
N ILE A 274 6.89 -24.73 -4.00
CA ILE A 274 7.67 -24.20 -5.11
C ILE A 274 7.14 -24.73 -6.44
N ALA A 275 6.96 -26.05 -6.55
CA ALA A 275 6.48 -26.71 -7.75
C ALA A 275 5.80 -28.05 -7.43
N GLU A 276 4.90 -28.46 -8.31
CA GLU A 276 4.32 -29.79 -8.34
C GLU A 276 4.50 -30.41 -9.72
N VAL A 277 4.96 -31.67 -9.77
CA VAL A 277 5.09 -32.41 -11.03
C VAL A 277 4.58 -33.84 -10.87
N ARG A 278 4.21 -34.45 -11.99
CA ARG A 278 4.06 -35.90 -12.06
C ARG A 278 5.12 -36.45 -12.99
N ALA A 279 5.83 -37.49 -12.58
CA ALA A 279 6.76 -38.20 -13.45
C ALA A 279 6.07 -38.66 -14.74
N SER A 280 6.84 -38.83 -15.80
CA SER A 280 6.34 -39.32 -17.09
C SER A 280 6.95 -40.68 -17.38
N PRO A 281 6.18 -41.66 -17.91
CA PRO A 281 6.74 -42.93 -18.34
C PRO A 281 7.68 -42.78 -19.54
N ASP A 282 7.49 -41.72 -20.33
CA ASP A 282 8.11 -41.58 -21.65
C ASP A 282 9.40 -40.75 -21.61
N ARG A 283 9.58 -39.89 -20.60
CA ARG A 283 10.69 -38.93 -20.54
C ARG A 283 11.08 -38.52 -19.12
N ASP A 284 12.34 -38.11 -18.98
CA ASP A 284 12.82 -37.43 -17.79
C ASP A 284 12.26 -36.01 -17.78
N LEU A 285 11.85 -35.53 -16.61
CA LEU A 285 11.42 -34.14 -16.41
C LEU A 285 12.53 -33.36 -15.71
N VAL A 286 12.67 -32.10 -16.07
CA VAL A 286 13.65 -31.19 -15.46
C VAL A 286 12.93 -29.99 -14.89
N LEU A 287 13.15 -29.72 -13.61
CA LEU A 287 12.70 -28.50 -12.96
C LEU A 287 13.85 -27.55 -12.72
N ALA A 288 13.73 -26.32 -13.20
CA ALA A 288 14.66 -25.25 -12.90
C ALA A 288 14.25 -24.54 -11.60
N LEU A 289 15.10 -24.66 -10.58
CA LEU A 289 14.89 -24.14 -9.24
C LEU A 289 16.02 -23.17 -8.85
N ALA A 290 15.82 -22.42 -7.77
CA ALA A 290 16.93 -21.66 -7.21
C ALA A 290 17.92 -22.62 -6.52
N PRO A 291 19.19 -22.25 -6.39
CA PRO A 291 20.09 -22.95 -5.48
C PRO A 291 19.55 -22.87 -4.06
N GLY A 292 19.58 -23.98 -3.32
CA GLY A 292 18.97 -24.03 -2.00
C GLY A 292 18.67 -25.44 -1.52
N THR A 293 18.06 -25.55 -0.34
CA THR A 293 17.61 -26.83 0.21
C THR A 293 16.10 -26.91 0.10
N TYR A 294 15.61 -28.08 -0.29
CA TYR A 294 14.19 -28.34 -0.53
C TYR A 294 13.74 -29.61 0.19
N HIS A 295 12.49 -29.62 0.63
CA HIS A 295 11.79 -30.85 0.99
C HIS A 295 11.02 -31.36 -0.22
N VAL A 296 11.26 -32.63 -0.57
CA VAL A 296 10.56 -33.32 -1.64
C VAL A 296 9.64 -34.34 -1.02
N LYS A 297 8.35 -34.24 -1.35
CA LYS A 297 7.36 -35.25 -1.00
C LYS A 297 6.99 -36.05 -2.24
N ARG A 298 7.18 -37.37 -2.19
CA ARG A 298 6.80 -38.35 -3.21
C ARG A 298 5.52 -39.06 -2.76
N VAL A 299 4.45 -38.91 -3.53
CA VAL A 299 3.12 -39.46 -3.20
C VAL A 299 2.98 -40.83 -3.86
N LEU A 300 2.93 -41.91 -3.08
CA LEU A 300 2.61 -43.28 -3.53
C LEU A 300 1.11 -43.54 -3.32
N GLU A 301 0.63 -44.74 -3.68
CA GLU A 301 -0.79 -45.12 -3.51
C GLU A 301 -1.21 -45.25 -2.03
N ASP A 302 -0.30 -45.73 -1.17
CA ASP A 302 -0.58 -46.11 0.23
C ASP A 302 0.26 -45.34 1.27
N ARG A 303 1.27 -44.60 0.83
CA ARG A 303 2.20 -43.86 1.70
C ARG A 303 2.79 -42.62 1.05
N LEU A 304 3.28 -41.70 1.88
CA LEU A 304 4.07 -40.55 1.44
C LEU A 304 5.53 -40.83 1.75
N GLU A 305 6.44 -40.45 0.88
CA GLU A 305 7.87 -40.45 1.19
C GLU A 305 8.42 -39.03 1.17
N VAL A 306 9.20 -38.67 2.18
CA VAL A 306 9.80 -37.33 2.29
C VAL A 306 11.32 -37.44 2.27
N ALA A 307 11.96 -36.56 1.50
CA ALA A 307 13.39 -36.41 1.49
C ALA A 307 13.79 -34.93 1.54
N SER A 308 15.01 -34.66 1.99
CA SER A 308 15.63 -33.34 1.83
C SER A 308 16.66 -33.41 0.71
N ILE A 309 16.64 -32.42 -0.19
CA ILE A 309 17.56 -32.33 -1.33
C ILE A 309 18.21 -30.96 -1.34
N ALA A 310 19.51 -30.91 -1.55
CA ALA A 310 20.27 -29.69 -1.71
C ALA A 310 20.64 -29.51 -3.19
N LEU A 311 20.30 -28.35 -3.74
CA LEU A 311 20.60 -27.97 -5.11
C LEU A 311 21.72 -26.94 -5.11
N GLY A 312 22.84 -27.29 -5.75
CA GLY A 312 24.01 -26.41 -5.89
C GLY A 312 23.77 -25.24 -6.85
N ALA A 313 24.72 -24.32 -6.97
CA ALA A 313 24.56 -23.13 -7.81
C ALA A 313 24.33 -23.43 -9.31
N ALA A 314 24.85 -24.56 -9.78
CA ALA A 314 24.66 -25.07 -11.13
C ALA A 314 24.71 -26.60 -11.13
N GLY A 315 24.14 -27.21 -12.17
CA GLY A 315 24.13 -28.66 -12.37
C GLY A 315 22.78 -29.29 -12.07
N GLN A 316 22.70 -30.58 -12.36
CA GLN A 316 21.49 -31.37 -12.27
C GLN A 316 21.59 -32.36 -11.11
N THR A 317 20.56 -32.38 -10.26
CA THR A 317 20.44 -33.30 -9.13
C THR A 317 19.24 -34.20 -9.36
N ASP A 318 19.44 -35.52 -9.23
CA ASP A 318 18.40 -36.50 -9.44
C ASP A 318 17.55 -36.66 -8.18
N ILE A 319 16.23 -36.57 -8.33
CA ILE A 319 15.28 -36.67 -7.22
C ILE A 319 15.37 -38.03 -6.51
N ASP A 320 15.69 -39.10 -7.25
CA ASP A 320 15.81 -40.47 -6.74
C ASP A 320 17.05 -40.72 -5.88
N ARG A 321 18.06 -39.84 -5.96
CA ARG A 321 19.25 -39.94 -5.09
C ARG A 321 18.99 -39.41 -3.68
N ALA A 322 17.82 -38.83 -3.44
CA ALA A 322 17.46 -38.31 -2.14
C ALA A 322 17.16 -39.46 -1.15
N ALA A 323 17.56 -39.29 0.11
CA ALA A 323 17.30 -40.26 1.17
C ALA A 323 15.85 -40.16 1.64
N TYR A 324 14.95 -40.89 0.97
CA TYR A 324 13.53 -40.92 1.29
C TYR A 324 13.23 -41.68 2.59
N ARG A 325 12.33 -41.11 3.38
CA ARG A 325 11.74 -41.75 4.55
C ARG A 325 10.24 -41.92 4.32
N SER A 326 9.76 -43.14 4.50
CA SER A 326 8.34 -43.48 4.39
C SER A 326 7.56 -42.91 5.58
N MET A 327 6.40 -42.35 5.29
CA MET A 327 5.40 -41.85 6.22
C MET A 327 4.03 -42.34 5.75
N PRO A 328 3.09 -42.70 6.65
CA PRO A 328 1.73 -43.03 6.26
C PRO A 328 1.09 -41.92 5.40
N LEU A 329 0.18 -42.27 4.49
CA LEU A 329 -0.47 -41.33 3.53
C LEU A 329 -1.33 -40.23 4.20
N SER A 330 -1.28 -40.09 5.52
CA SER A 330 -1.93 -39.04 6.32
C SER A 330 -1.30 -37.64 6.16
N THR A 331 -0.37 -37.46 5.21
CA THR A 331 0.29 -36.18 4.92
C THR A 331 0.09 -35.72 3.48
N GLY A 332 -1.15 -35.37 3.13
CA GLY A 332 -1.41 -34.63 1.91
C GLY A 332 -2.71 -33.89 2.00
N ILE A 333 -2.67 -32.56 2.07
CA ILE A 333 -3.67 -31.67 1.45
C ILE A 333 -5.10 -32.22 1.45
N LEU A 334 -5.65 -32.63 2.61
CA LEU A 334 -7.02 -33.13 2.72
C LEU A 334 -7.60 -32.72 4.08
N LYS A 335 -8.84 -32.23 4.04
CA LYS A 335 -9.68 -31.73 5.13
C LYS A 335 -9.69 -32.71 6.32
N GLY A 336 -9.39 -32.23 7.52
CA GLY A 336 -9.68 -32.91 8.80
C GLY A 336 -8.47 -33.17 9.67
N GLU A 337 -8.70 -33.26 10.98
CA GLU A 337 -7.75 -33.80 11.95
C GLU A 337 -7.84 -35.33 11.90
N PRO A 338 -6.75 -36.06 11.61
CA PRO A 338 -6.80 -37.51 11.51
C PRO A 338 -7.09 -38.14 12.88
N SER A 339 -7.96 -39.16 12.91
CA SER A 339 -8.42 -39.78 14.16
C SER A 339 -7.45 -40.80 14.78
N GLU A 340 -6.35 -41.13 14.09
CA GLU A 340 -5.38 -42.15 14.52
C GLU A 340 -3.94 -41.66 14.26
N LEU A 341 -3.44 -40.74 15.09
CA LEU A 341 -2.03 -40.31 15.08
C LEU A 341 -1.37 -40.65 16.41
N SER A 342 -0.11 -41.09 16.38
CA SER A 342 0.72 -41.08 17.59
C SER A 342 1.00 -39.64 18.05
N PRO A 343 1.40 -39.40 19.31
CA PRO A 343 1.65 -38.06 19.82
C PRO A 343 2.68 -37.26 18.99
N ASP A 344 3.77 -37.89 18.58
CA ASP A 344 4.82 -37.23 17.78
C ASP A 344 4.32 -36.89 16.36
N GLU A 345 3.52 -37.76 15.76
CA GLU A 345 2.91 -37.52 14.44
C GLU A 345 1.83 -36.44 14.50
N HIS A 346 1.06 -36.38 15.59
CA HIS A 346 0.07 -35.33 15.83
C HIS A 346 0.74 -33.96 16.00
N HIS A 347 1.89 -33.92 16.68
CA HIS A 347 2.71 -32.72 16.83
C HIS A 347 3.25 -32.22 15.48
N GLU A 348 3.81 -33.12 14.65
CA GLU A 348 4.33 -32.75 13.33
C GLU A 348 3.24 -32.36 12.32
N TRP A 349 2.08 -33.02 12.37
CA TRP A 349 0.89 -32.66 11.59
C TRP A 349 0.39 -31.26 11.98
N SER A 350 0.26 -31.00 13.28
CA SER A 350 -0.18 -29.70 13.81
C SER A 350 0.79 -28.59 13.40
N ARG A 351 2.11 -28.86 13.40
CA ARG A 351 3.14 -27.93 12.94
C ARG A 351 3.01 -27.63 11.44
N SER A 352 2.89 -28.67 10.62
CA SER A 352 2.72 -28.52 9.16
C SER A 352 1.46 -27.73 8.82
N ARG A 353 0.36 -27.97 9.54
CA ARG A 353 -0.89 -27.22 9.41
C ARG A 353 -0.73 -25.77 9.83
N ALA A 354 -0.01 -25.48 10.92
CA ALA A 354 0.25 -24.12 11.38
C ALA A 354 1.06 -23.32 10.35
N PHE A 355 2.10 -23.92 9.77
CA PHE A 355 2.88 -23.30 8.69
C PHE A 355 2.02 -23.02 7.45
N ALA A 356 1.19 -23.98 7.02
CA ALA A 356 0.28 -23.78 5.88
C ALA A 356 -0.73 -22.63 6.11
N LEU A 357 -1.09 -22.36 7.35
CA LEU A 357 -2.00 -21.27 7.72
C LEU A 357 -1.30 -19.92 7.86
N THR A 358 0.03 -19.86 7.90
CA THR A 358 0.76 -18.66 8.31
C THR A 358 0.54 -17.47 7.38
N ASP A 359 0.58 -17.69 6.06
CA ASP A 359 0.47 -16.59 5.09
C ASP A 359 -0.99 -16.14 4.83
N GLY A 360 -2.00 -16.93 5.24
CA GLY A 360 -3.42 -16.64 4.95
C GLY A 360 -4.38 -16.59 6.15
N GLN A 361 -4.00 -17.15 7.29
CA GLN A 361 -4.77 -17.15 8.55
C GLN A 361 -3.81 -17.02 9.75
N PRO A 362 -3.08 -15.90 9.87
CA PRO A 362 -1.99 -15.79 10.82
C PRO A 362 -2.45 -15.93 12.28
N VAL A 363 -3.69 -15.55 12.61
CA VAL A 363 -4.28 -15.77 13.94
C VAL A 363 -4.50 -17.26 14.22
N ALA A 364 -5.00 -18.02 13.24
CA ALA A 364 -5.21 -19.45 13.39
C ALA A 364 -3.89 -20.21 13.46
N ALA A 365 -2.90 -19.80 12.65
CA ALA A 365 -1.54 -20.31 12.70
C ALA A 365 -0.91 -20.04 14.07
N LEU A 366 -1.01 -18.81 14.58
CA LEU A 366 -0.51 -18.42 15.91
C LEU A 366 -1.11 -19.29 17.01
N ASN A 367 -2.43 -19.52 17.00
CA ASN A 367 -3.09 -20.38 17.99
C ASN A 367 -2.57 -21.83 17.96
N LEU A 368 -2.23 -22.36 16.78
CA LEU A 368 -1.65 -23.69 16.64
C LEU A 368 -0.19 -23.71 17.10
N PHE A 369 0.62 -22.71 16.74
CA PHE A 369 1.98 -22.59 17.24
C PHE A 369 2.03 -22.44 18.76
N ASP A 370 1.15 -21.63 19.35
CA ASP A 370 1.05 -21.48 20.79
C ASP A 370 0.66 -22.81 21.47
N ARG A 371 -0.15 -23.66 20.82
CA ARG A 371 -0.47 -25.00 21.32
C ARG A 371 0.74 -25.92 21.25
N LEU A 372 1.40 -25.97 20.10
CA LEU A 372 2.63 -26.75 19.89
C LEU A 372 3.72 -26.38 20.89
N LEU A 373 3.87 -25.09 21.19
CA LEU A 373 4.88 -24.59 22.12
C LEU A 373 4.51 -24.83 23.59
N ARG A 374 3.22 -24.99 23.93
CA ARG A 374 2.82 -25.47 25.26
C ARG A 374 3.15 -26.94 25.45
N GLU A 375 2.98 -27.74 24.39
CA GLU A 375 3.25 -29.18 24.41
C GLU A 375 4.76 -29.47 24.33
N SER A 376 5.48 -28.76 23.46
CA SER A 376 6.93 -28.87 23.25
C SER A 376 7.59 -27.49 23.20
N PRO A 377 7.96 -26.90 24.36
CA PRO A 377 8.60 -25.58 24.41
C PRO A 377 9.95 -25.49 23.70
N GLY A 378 10.63 -26.62 23.50
CA GLY A 378 11.91 -26.72 22.79
C GLY A 378 11.81 -26.79 21.27
N ASP A 379 10.60 -26.76 20.70
CA ASP A 379 10.38 -26.82 19.26
C ASP A 379 10.75 -25.48 18.58
N MET A 380 12.03 -25.38 18.19
CA MET A 380 12.58 -24.20 17.52
C MET A 380 11.86 -23.87 16.20
N LEU A 381 11.32 -24.87 15.49
CA LEU A 381 10.56 -24.63 14.26
C LEU A 381 9.20 -24.00 14.58
N ALA A 382 8.51 -24.46 15.62
CA ALA A 382 7.27 -23.83 16.07
C ALA A 382 7.49 -22.38 16.54
N TRP A 383 8.61 -22.08 17.22
CA TRP A 383 8.98 -20.70 17.59
C TRP A 383 9.17 -19.79 16.37
N ARG A 384 9.90 -20.26 15.34
CA ARG A 384 10.07 -19.54 14.07
C ARG A 384 8.75 -19.34 13.33
N GLY A 385 7.92 -20.38 13.29
CA GLY A 385 6.59 -20.32 12.71
C GLY A 385 5.68 -19.31 13.42
N ARG A 386 5.72 -19.28 14.76
CA ARG A 386 5.03 -18.29 15.60
C ARG A 386 5.47 -16.87 15.23
N ALA A 387 6.78 -16.64 15.14
CA ALA A 387 7.34 -15.34 14.78
C ALA A 387 6.86 -14.88 13.39
N ARG A 388 6.87 -15.77 12.39
CA ARG A 388 6.36 -15.49 11.04
C ARG A 388 4.87 -15.16 11.04
N ALA A 389 4.05 -15.90 11.79
CA ALA A 389 2.62 -15.61 11.94
C ALA A 389 2.39 -14.22 12.54
N LEU A 390 3.18 -13.82 13.54
CA LEU A 390 3.13 -12.49 14.13
C LEU A 390 3.53 -11.37 13.15
N VAL A 391 4.54 -11.60 12.30
CA VAL A 391 4.88 -10.67 11.22
C VAL A 391 3.71 -10.48 10.24
N ARG A 392 3.03 -11.56 9.86
CA ARG A 392 1.82 -11.50 9.02
C ARG A 392 0.65 -10.80 9.71
N MET A 393 0.51 -10.97 11.03
CA MET A 393 -0.46 -10.18 11.82
C MET A 393 -0.13 -8.69 11.79
N ALA A 394 1.14 -8.31 11.97
CA ALA A 394 1.57 -6.92 11.90
C ALA A 394 1.20 -6.26 10.56
N GLU A 395 1.41 -6.98 9.45
CA GLU A 395 0.97 -6.52 8.11
C GLU A 395 -0.54 -6.31 8.03
N SER A 396 -1.34 -7.19 8.67
CA SER A 396 -2.79 -7.06 8.69
C SER A 396 -3.25 -5.85 9.51
N TYR A 397 -2.63 -5.58 10.66
CA TYR A 397 -2.90 -4.39 11.48
C TYR A 397 -2.55 -3.10 10.75
N ARG A 398 -1.43 -3.12 10.01
CA ARG A 398 -1.02 -2.01 9.17
C ARG A 398 -2.09 -1.64 8.13
N ARG A 399 -2.71 -2.64 7.48
CA ARG A 399 -3.77 -2.40 6.46
C ARG A 399 -5.00 -1.69 7.03
N VAL A 400 -5.28 -1.84 8.32
CA VAL A 400 -6.40 -1.19 9.01
C VAL A 400 -5.97 0.01 9.86
N ASN A 401 -4.72 0.48 9.71
CA ASN A 401 -4.11 1.55 10.50
C ASN A 401 -4.12 1.32 12.03
N ASP A 402 -4.14 0.06 12.49
CA ASP A 402 -3.99 -0.28 13.91
C ASP A 402 -2.50 -0.28 14.31
N THR A 403 -2.00 0.90 14.68
CA THR A 403 -0.59 1.09 15.02
C THR A 403 -0.19 0.34 16.30
N GLN A 404 -1.12 0.20 17.26
CA GLN A 404 -0.85 -0.50 18.52
C GLN A 404 -0.87 -2.02 18.36
N GLY A 405 -1.73 -2.54 17.50
CA GLY A 405 -1.72 -3.94 17.07
C GLY A 405 -0.43 -4.29 16.34
N GLU A 406 -0.02 -3.47 15.38
CA GLU A 406 1.23 -3.65 14.62
C GLU A 406 2.46 -3.67 15.54
N GLU A 407 2.56 -2.71 16.48
CA GLU A 407 3.68 -2.64 17.43
C GLU A 407 3.80 -3.91 18.28
N ARG A 408 2.69 -4.35 18.87
CA ARG A 408 2.64 -5.53 19.74
C ARG A 408 3.03 -6.79 18.96
N ALA A 409 2.52 -6.95 17.75
CA ALA A 409 2.82 -8.10 16.92
C ALA A 409 4.32 -8.16 16.54
N LEU A 410 4.92 -7.03 16.15
CA LEU A 410 6.34 -6.98 15.80
C LEU A 410 7.27 -7.24 17.00
N GLN A 411 6.95 -6.69 18.17
CA GLN A 411 7.71 -6.95 19.40
C GLN A 411 7.63 -8.43 19.81
N GLU A 412 6.44 -9.00 19.74
CA GLU A 412 6.22 -10.41 20.08
C GLU A 412 6.88 -11.34 19.05
N ALA A 413 6.96 -10.93 17.78
CA ALA A 413 7.71 -11.67 16.76
C ALA A 413 9.20 -11.73 17.11
N LEU A 414 9.82 -10.60 17.48
CA LEU A 414 11.22 -10.53 17.92
C LEU A 414 11.49 -11.36 19.19
N ARG A 415 10.52 -11.43 20.11
CA ARG A 415 10.64 -12.31 21.30
C ARG A 415 10.56 -13.79 20.92
N SER A 416 9.72 -14.13 19.94
CA SER A 416 9.52 -15.50 19.48
C SER A 416 10.74 -16.01 18.70
N ASP A 417 11.32 -15.16 17.88
CA ASP A 417 12.54 -15.44 17.13
C ASP A 417 13.47 -14.21 17.14
N PRO A 418 14.45 -14.20 18.07
CA PRO A 418 15.43 -13.12 18.13
C PRO A 418 16.28 -13.00 16.87
N SER A 419 16.37 -14.04 16.02
CA SER A 419 17.18 -13.96 14.80
C SER A 419 16.61 -12.96 13.77
N LEU A 420 15.33 -12.60 13.88
CA LEU A 420 14.71 -11.53 13.10
C LEU A 420 15.39 -10.16 13.30
N SER A 421 16.14 -9.96 14.40
CA SER A 421 16.92 -8.74 14.57
C SER A 421 18.04 -8.58 13.53
N TYR A 422 18.48 -9.69 12.94
CA TYR A 422 19.54 -9.73 11.91
C TYR A 422 18.98 -9.90 10.50
N ASP A 423 17.66 -10.13 10.35
CA ASP A 423 17.01 -10.24 9.05
C ASP A 423 16.86 -8.86 8.41
N THR A 424 17.50 -8.66 7.26
CA THR A 424 17.56 -7.36 6.57
C THR A 424 16.17 -6.85 6.16
N GLU A 425 15.28 -7.74 5.74
CA GLU A 425 13.95 -7.36 5.27
C GLU A 425 13.05 -6.97 6.44
N PHE A 426 13.09 -7.75 7.53
CA PHE A 426 12.41 -7.43 8.77
C PHE A 426 12.91 -6.11 9.36
N GLN A 427 14.23 -5.88 9.39
CA GLN A 427 14.81 -4.63 9.89
C GLN A 427 14.33 -3.41 9.09
N ALA A 428 14.33 -3.50 7.76
CA ALA A 428 13.83 -2.42 6.91
C ALA A 428 12.37 -2.07 7.23
N ARG A 429 11.52 -3.10 7.37
CA ARG A 429 10.10 -2.94 7.72
C ARG A 429 9.91 -2.37 9.13
N TYR A 430 10.69 -2.84 10.11
CA TYR A 430 10.62 -2.39 11.49
C TYR A 430 11.04 -0.90 11.61
N GLN A 431 12.09 -0.49 10.90
CA GLN A 431 12.52 0.92 10.85
C GLN A 431 11.48 1.83 10.19
N GLN A 432 10.81 1.36 9.14
CA GLN A 432 9.69 2.08 8.53
C GLN A 432 8.54 2.28 9.53
N PHE A 433 8.17 1.24 10.29
CA PHE A 433 7.17 1.34 11.34
C PHE A 433 7.56 2.40 12.40
N LEU A 434 8.81 2.36 12.90
CA LEU A 434 9.30 3.31 13.90
C LEU A 434 9.23 4.75 13.39
N THR A 435 9.69 4.99 12.16
CA THR A 435 9.69 6.32 11.54
C THR A 435 8.28 6.87 11.39
N ARG A 436 7.35 6.04 10.88
CA ARG A 436 5.95 6.42 10.68
C ARG A 436 5.25 6.70 12.02
N ASN A 437 5.46 5.84 13.03
CA ASN A 437 4.83 5.98 14.34
C ASN A 437 5.37 7.24 15.07
N ALA A 438 6.66 7.53 14.93
CA ALA A 438 7.24 8.78 15.43
C ALA A 438 6.58 10.02 14.79
N ALA A 439 6.37 10.00 13.47
CA ALA A 439 5.69 11.09 12.78
C ALA A 439 4.23 11.28 13.25
N LEU A 440 3.47 10.19 13.41
CA LEU A 440 2.10 10.25 13.93
C LEU A 440 2.04 10.85 15.34
N ARG A 441 2.91 10.39 16.24
CA ARG A 441 3.00 10.94 17.61
C ARG A 441 3.37 12.43 17.62
N ALA A 442 4.24 12.86 16.70
CA ALA A 442 4.59 14.28 16.56
C ALA A 442 3.39 15.13 16.13
N VAL A 443 2.57 14.64 15.19
CA VAL A 443 1.33 15.32 14.76
C VAL A 443 0.33 15.44 15.91
N ASP A 444 0.10 14.35 16.65
CA ASP A 444 -0.82 14.36 17.80
C ASP A 444 -0.35 15.30 18.91
N THR A 445 0.96 15.33 19.18
CA THR A 445 1.56 16.24 20.15
C THR A 445 1.38 17.69 19.72
N ALA A 446 1.71 18.02 18.46
CA ALA A 446 1.55 19.37 17.93
C ALA A 446 0.08 19.83 17.94
N ARG A 447 -0.86 18.93 17.63
CA ARG A 447 -2.30 19.21 17.72
C ARG A 447 -2.71 19.49 19.16
N TYR A 448 -2.29 18.66 20.11
CA TYR A 448 -2.60 18.86 21.53
C TYR A 448 -2.02 20.19 22.05
N GLU A 449 -0.77 20.49 21.72
CA GLU A 449 -0.13 21.77 22.06
C GLU A 449 -0.90 22.96 21.46
N HIS A 450 -1.35 22.86 20.21
CA HIS A 450 -2.16 23.88 19.57
C HIS A 450 -3.52 24.06 20.25
N GLU A 451 -4.23 22.97 20.56
CA GLU A 451 -5.51 23.02 21.29
C GLU A 451 -5.34 23.61 22.70
N MET A 452 -4.25 23.28 23.40
CA MET A 452 -3.91 23.83 24.70
C MET A 452 -3.53 25.31 24.63
N ALA A 453 -2.80 25.73 23.58
CA ALA A 453 -2.48 27.13 23.32
C ALA A 453 -3.75 27.97 23.11
N ILE A 454 -4.73 27.45 22.36
CA ILE A 454 -6.05 28.09 22.18
C ILE A 454 -6.81 28.16 23.50
N ARG A 455 -6.79 27.09 24.31
CA ARG A 455 -7.49 27.07 25.61
C ARG A 455 -6.92 28.09 26.60
N THR A 456 -5.60 28.20 26.67
CA THR A 456 -4.88 29.07 27.63
C THR A 456 -4.84 30.53 27.17
N SER A 457 -4.58 30.77 25.88
CA SER A 457 -4.55 32.09 25.24
C SER A 457 -5.45 32.13 24.01
N PRO A 458 -6.76 32.45 24.15
CA PRO A 458 -7.67 32.54 23.01
C PRO A 458 -7.27 33.64 22.00
N ARG A 459 -6.39 34.55 22.38
CA ARG A 459 -5.80 35.60 21.53
C ARG A 459 -4.82 35.07 20.49
N SER A 460 -4.38 33.81 20.60
CA SER A 460 -3.40 33.20 19.69
C SER A 460 -3.88 33.05 18.24
N ILE A 461 -5.19 32.95 18.04
CA ILE A 461 -5.81 32.69 16.73
C ILE A 461 -6.67 33.86 16.22
N ARG A 462 -6.90 34.88 17.05
CA ARG A 462 -7.77 36.02 16.76
C ARG A 462 -6.94 37.23 16.38
N ARG A 463 -7.38 38.00 15.38
CA ARG A 463 -6.56 39.11 14.82
C ARG A 463 -7.20 40.48 14.96
N TRP A 464 -8.52 40.55 15.06
CA TRP A 464 -9.25 41.80 15.18
C TRP A 464 -10.57 41.61 15.93
N GLY A 465 -11.24 42.69 16.31
CA GLY A 465 -12.53 42.62 16.99
C GLY A 465 -13.30 43.91 16.99
N LEU A 466 -14.55 43.82 17.44
CA LEU A 466 -15.46 44.94 17.63
C LEU A 466 -15.95 44.96 19.07
N GLY A 467 -16.20 46.13 19.62
CA GLY A 467 -16.70 46.25 20.99
C GLY A 467 -17.39 47.57 21.28
N ILE A 468 -17.97 47.65 22.47
CA ILE A 468 -18.70 48.80 22.99
C ILE A 468 -18.10 49.19 24.34
N GLU A 469 -17.92 50.48 24.55
CA GLU A 469 -17.47 51.05 25.82
C GLU A 469 -18.68 51.60 26.57
N LEU A 470 -19.01 51.00 27.72
CA LEU A 470 -20.21 51.35 28.50
C LEU A 470 -19.93 52.50 29.49
N ALA A 471 -18.75 52.46 30.11
CA ALA A 471 -18.23 53.52 30.96
C ALA A 471 -16.74 53.63 30.67
N SER A 472 -16.24 54.84 30.48
CA SER A 472 -14.81 55.06 30.30
C SER A 472 -14.46 56.43 30.83
N GLY A 473 -13.17 56.76 30.87
CA GLY A 473 -12.76 58.14 31.11
C GLY A 473 -13.33 59.16 30.10
N ARG A 474 -13.89 58.68 29.01
CA ARG A 474 -14.12 59.42 27.77
C ARG A 474 -15.56 59.93 27.65
N GLY A 475 -16.51 59.32 28.39
CA GLY A 475 -17.95 59.51 28.21
C GLY A 475 -18.70 58.17 28.25
N LEU A 476 -20.04 58.20 28.34
CA LEU A 476 -20.89 57.00 28.30
C LEU A 476 -21.11 56.60 26.82
N PHE A 477 -20.96 55.32 26.48
CA PHE A 477 -21.27 54.74 25.15
C PHE A 477 -20.39 55.15 23.95
N GLY A 478 -19.45 54.26 23.57
CA GLY A 478 -18.67 54.34 22.32
C GLY A 478 -18.59 53.00 21.58
N VAL A 479 -18.35 53.02 20.26
CA VAL A 479 -18.16 51.81 19.43
C VAL A 479 -16.71 51.73 18.96
N SER A 480 -16.10 50.56 19.13
CA SER A 480 -14.67 50.36 18.96
C SER A 480 -14.32 49.24 17.99
N GLY A 481 -13.25 49.44 17.23
CA GLY A 481 -12.53 48.39 16.51
C GLY A 481 -11.17 48.17 17.15
N ALA A 482 -10.77 46.91 17.32
CA ALA A 482 -9.50 46.53 17.93
C ALA A 482 -8.73 45.54 17.06
N MET A 483 -7.41 45.55 17.13
CA MET A 483 -6.56 44.48 16.58
C MET A 483 -5.84 43.72 17.71
N VAL A 484 -5.29 42.56 17.39
CA VAL A 484 -4.43 41.78 18.29
C VAL A 484 -3.10 41.54 17.62
N VAL A 485 -2.03 42.10 18.20
CA VAL A 485 -0.66 41.97 17.68
C VAL A 485 0.18 41.18 18.69
N GLY A 486 0.82 40.10 18.24
CA GLY A 486 1.70 39.28 19.08
C GLY A 486 1.03 38.69 20.33
N GLN A 487 -0.31 38.54 20.32
CA GLN A 487 -1.16 38.03 21.41
C GLN A 487 -1.29 38.92 22.66
N ARG A 488 -0.57 40.04 22.73
CA ARG A 488 -0.52 40.88 23.94
C ARG A 488 -0.81 42.35 23.68
N LEU A 489 -0.71 42.81 22.45
CA LEU A 489 -0.84 44.23 22.12
C LEU A 489 -2.18 44.46 21.40
N PHE A 490 -2.95 45.43 21.89
CA PHE A 490 -4.32 45.70 21.48
C PHE A 490 -4.47 47.17 21.08
N PRO A 491 -4.10 47.54 19.85
CA PRO A 491 -4.46 48.85 19.35
C PRO A 491 -5.97 48.89 19.15
N ARG A 492 -6.60 50.00 19.55
CA ARG A 492 -8.02 50.25 19.47
C ARG A 492 -8.29 51.64 18.90
N VAL A 493 -9.31 51.72 18.07
CA VAL A 493 -9.91 52.98 17.64
C VAL A 493 -11.37 52.97 18.07
N THR A 494 -11.82 54.02 18.74
CA THR A 494 -13.20 54.15 19.20
C THR A 494 -13.83 55.42 18.65
N LEU A 495 -15.08 55.31 18.21
CA LEU A 495 -15.94 56.43 17.90
C LEU A 495 -16.83 56.71 19.11
N ASP A 496 -16.69 57.90 19.68
CA ASP A 496 -17.52 58.37 20.79
C ASP A 496 -18.83 58.94 20.24
N ILE A 497 -19.95 58.34 20.65
CA ILE A 497 -21.28 58.70 20.13
C ILE A 497 -21.85 59.90 20.88
N LEU A 498 -21.53 60.03 22.17
CA LEU A 498 -22.06 61.09 23.02
C LEU A 498 -21.17 62.33 22.98
N GLY A 499 -19.85 62.15 23.08
CA GLY A 499 -18.87 63.23 23.01
C GLY A 499 -18.52 63.71 21.60
N LEU A 500 -19.01 63.02 20.56
CA LEU A 500 -18.75 63.33 19.14
C LEU A 500 -17.25 63.52 18.85
N GLY A 501 -16.49 62.43 18.91
CA GLY A 501 -15.03 62.45 18.72
C GLY A 501 -14.43 61.09 18.40
N PHE A 502 -13.12 61.09 18.13
CA PHE A 502 -12.33 59.89 17.87
C PHE A 502 -11.35 59.63 19.00
N ASP A 503 -11.15 58.35 19.25
CA ASP A 503 -10.22 57.84 20.25
C ASP A 503 -9.23 56.88 19.63
N GLY A 504 -7.96 57.01 20.01
CA GLY A 504 -6.93 56.03 19.72
C GLY A 504 -6.28 55.55 21.00
N SER A 505 -6.14 54.24 21.17
CA SER A 505 -5.42 53.65 22.31
C SER A 505 -4.64 52.40 21.93
N VAL A 506 -3.64 52.09 22.75
CA VAL A 506 -2.89 50.85 22.69
C VAL A 506 -2.78 50.26 24.09
N GLY A 507 -3.35 49.07 24.26
CA GLY A 507 -3.24 48.28 25.48
C GLY A 507 -2.22 47.16 25.36
N VAL A 508 -1.60 46.79 26.47
CA VAL A 508 -0.71 45.63 26.61
C VAL A 508 -1.24 44.71 27.71
N ALA A 509 -1.60 43.49 27.34
CA ALA A 509 -1.86 42.40 28.27
C ALA A 509 -0.54 41.84 28.82
N ILE A 510 -0.43 41.75 30.14
CA ILE A 510 0.79 41.31 30.81
C ILE A 510 0.98 39.80 30.71
N LEU A 511 -0.12 39.03 30.76
CA LEU A 511 -0.14 37.57 30.77
C LEU A 511 -0.87 37.02 29.52
N SER A 512 -0.49 35.82 29.10
CA SER A 512 -1.14 35.08 28.00
C SER A 512 -2.35 34.26 28.44
N SER A 513 -2.87 34.46 29.66
CA SER A 513 -4.03 33.76 30.20
C SER A 513 -5.34 34.45 29.83
N ARG A 514 -6.46 33.71 29.86
CA ARG A 514 -7.82 34.25 29.63
C ARG A 514 -8.09 35.51 30.44
N TRP A 515 -7.79 35.48 31.73
CA TRP A 515 -7.73 36.65 32.60
C TRP A 515 -6.32 37.19 32.62
N THR A 516 -6.14 38.46 32.31
CA THR A 516 -4.84 39.13 32.37
C THR A 516 -5.00 40.55 32.89
N PRO A 517 -4.09 41.03 33.74
CA PRO A 517 -3.96 42.46 33.91
C PRO A 517 -3.52 43.10 32.59
N TYR A 518 -3.97 44.31 32.34
CA TYR A 518 -3.55 45.13 31.20
C TYR A 518 -3.23 46.55 31.64
N ILE A 519 -2.36 47.19 30.87
CA ILE A 519 -2.08 48.62 30.94
C ILE A 519 -2.16 49.20 29.54
N GLY A 520 -2.71 50.39 29.41
CA GLY A 520 -2.87 51.07 28.13
C GLY A 520 -2.60 52.55 28.22
N ILE A 521 -2.32 53.12 27.06
CA ILE A 521 -2.22 54.56 26.87
C ILE A 521 -3.10 54.95 25.68
N GLY A 522 -3.64 56.16 25.71
CA GLY A 522 -4.47 56.64 24.62
C GLY A 522 -4.73 58.12 24.69
N GLY A 523 -5.53 58.60 23.75
CA GLY A 523 -5.97 59.98 23.72
C GLY A 523 -7.24 60.14 22.92
N HIS A 524 -7.93 61.24 23.18
CA HIS A 524 -9.18 61.60 22.55
C HIS A 524 -9.05 62.94 21.83
N VAL A 525 -9.73 63.05 20.70
CA VAL A 525 -9.90 64.30 19.97
C VAL A 525 -11.36 64.47 19.56
N SER A 526 -11.99 65.58 19.96
CA SER A 526 -13.36 65.89 19.59
C SER A 526 -13.45 66.37 18.14
N LEU A 527 -14.61 66.19 17.51
CA LEU A 527 -14.85 66.67 16.14
C LEU A 527 -14.69 68.20 16.04
N ARG A 528 -15.04 68.95 17.09
CA ARG A 528 -14.86 70.40 17.16
C ARG A 528 -13.39 70.79 17.11
N GLN A 529 -12.51 70.04 17.78
CA GLN A 529 -11.05 70.25 17.73
C GLN A 529 -10.47 69.94 16.34
N LEU A 530 -11.16 69.13 15.54
CA LEU A 530 -10.84 68.83 14.14
C LEU A 530 -11.47 69.81 13.15
N GLY A 531 -12.12 70.89 13.63
CA GLY A 531 -12.73 71.93 12.79
C GLY A 531 -14.11 71.56 12.23
N VAL A 532 -14.74 70.51 12.76
CA VAL A 532 -16.11 70.08 12.40
C VAL A 532 -17.06 70.53 13.49
N ASP A 533 -17.81 71.61 13.22
CA ASP A 533 -18.84 72.12 14.13
C ASP A 533 -20.21 71.58 13.74
N LEU A 534 -20.83 70.81 14.62
CA LEU A 534 -22.13 70.18 14.42
C LEU A 534 -23.28 70.95 15.11
N GLY A 535 -23.02 72.15 15.64
CA GLY A 535 -24.00 72.98 16.34
C GLY A 535 -24.11 72.66 17.85
N ASP A 536 -24.76 73.55 18.60
CA ASP A 536 -24.91 73.50 20.06
C ASP A 536 -25.77 72.32 20.52
N HIS A 537 -25.17 71.14 20.58
CA HIS A 537 -25.66 70.01 21.35
C HIS A 537 -24.80 69.91 22.62
N THR A 538 -25.08 70.77 23.59
CA THR A 538 -24.52 70.68 24.95
C THR A 538 -24.88 69.33 25.56
N MET A 539 -23.87 68.48 25.76
CA MET A 539 -23.91 67.32 26.63
C MET A 539 -24.23 67.79 28.07
N THR A 540 -25.51 67.90 28.42
CA THR A 540 -25.91 68.10 29.81
C THR A 540 -25.81 66.76 30.54
N SER A 541 -24.60 66.41 30.98
CA SER A 541 -24.47 65.40 32.02
C SER A 541 -24.77 66.07 33.37
N SER A 542 -25.68 65.47 34.14
CA SER A 542 -26.10 65.95 35.47
C SER A 542 -25.01 65.88 36.56
N MET A 543 -23.74 65.78 36.18
CA MET A 543 -22.59 65.71 37.09
C MET A 543 -21.69 66.96 37.04
N ALA A 544 -21.95 67.93 36.17
CA ALA A 544 -21.18 69.17 36.12
C ALA A 544 -21.90 70.28 36.90
N SER A 545 -21.44 70.55 38.12
CA SER A 545 -21.63 71.87 38.73
C SER A 545 -20.68 72.86 38.05
N SER A 546 -21.21 73.98 37.55
CA SER A 546 -20.56 75.17 36.96
C SER A 546 -20.34 75.18 35.44
N ASP A 547 -20.49 76.38 34.87
CA ASP A 547 -20.41 76.82 33.45
C ASP A 547 -19.08 76.50 32.74
N ALA A 548 -18.61 75.26 32.76
CA ALA A 548 -17.45 74.83 31.99
C ALA A 548 -17.91 74.27 30.63
N ASP A 549 -17.39 74.82 29.53
CA ASP A 549 -17.51 74.21 28.19
C ASP A 549 -16.69 72.91 28.20
N LEU A 550 -17.33 71.80 28.61
CA LEU A 550 -16.72 70.47 28.70
C LEU A 550 -16.06 70.04 27.39
N ASN A 551 -16.56 70.52 26.24
CA ASN A 551 -15.95 70.26 24.94
C ASN A 551 -14.61 71.00 24.76
N LYS A 552 -14.41 72.14 25.41
CA LYS A 552 -13.17 72.91 25.38
C LYS A 552 -12.11 72.32 26.32
N GLU A 553 -12.51 71.85 27.51
CA GLU A 553 -11.57 71.28 28.49
C GLU A 553 -11.23 69.81 28.22
N LEU A 554 -12.18 69.00 27.77
CA LEU A 554 -11.99 67.56 27.53
C LEU A 554 -11.86 67.19 26.03
N GLY A 555 -12.01 68.16 25.11
CA GLY A 555 -11.98 67.92 23.67
C GLY A 555 -10.62 67.48 23.12
N LEU A 556 -9.54 67.66 23.87
CA LEU A 556 -8.24 67.05 23.61
C LEU A 556 -7.62 66.61 24.94
N HIS A 557 -7.47 65.31 25.14
CA HIS A 557 -6.86 64.80 26.37
C HIS A 557 -6.06 63.52 26.13
N GLY A 558 -5.05 63.31 26.97
CA GLY A 558 -4.29 62.07 27.04
C GLY A 558 -4.74 61.23 28.24
N ARG A 559 -4.54 59.91 28.17
CA ARG A 559 -4.87 59.01 29.28
C ARG A 559 -3.93 57.84 29.43
N ILE A 560 -3.95 57.31 30.65
CA ILE A 560 -3.37 56.03 31.02
C ILE A 560 -4.48 55.19 31.66
N GLU A 561 -4.60 53.93 31.25
CA GLU A 561 -5.61 53.00 31.74
C GLU A 561 -4.97 51.72 32.24
N ALA A 562 -5.55 51.12 33.26
CA ALA A 562 -5.11 49.83 33.78
C ALA A 562 -6.29 49.06 34.38
N GLY A 563 -6.24 47.74 34.28
CA GLY A 563 -7.31 46.89 34.79
C GLY A 563 -7.10 45.42 34.50
N ALA A 564 -8.20 44.67 34.46
CA ALA A 564 -8.24 43.27 34.09
C ALA A 564 -9.01 43.08 32.79
N GLN A 565 -8.46 42.26 31.89
CA GLN A 565 -9.08 41.83 30.65
C GLN A 565 -9.39 40.34 30.73
N PHE A 566 -10.61 39.96 30.37
CA PHE A 566 -11.00 38.59 30.10
C PHE A 566 -11.20 38.37 28.60
N VAL A 567 -10.70 37.25 28.07
CA VAL A 567 -10.98 36.78 26.71
C VAL A 567 -11.42 35.32 26.77
N GLY A 568 -12.63 35.06 26.30
CA GLY A 568 -13.22 33.73 26.18
C GLY A 568 -12.80 33.01 24.89
N SER A 569 -12.94 31.68 24.88
CA SER A 569 -12.66 30.86 23.67
C SER A 569 -13.56 31.17 22.48
N SER A 570 -14.78 31.67 22.74
CA SER A 570 -15.70 32.13 21.69
C SER A 570 -15.29 33.45 21.05
N GLY A 571 -14.30 34.15 21.60
CA GLY A 571 -13.89 35.49 21.18
C GLY A 571 -14.45 36.62 22.05
N PHE A 572 -15.42 36.35 22.94
CA PHE A 572 -15.95 37.40 23.83
C PHE A 572 -14.84 38.01 24.69
N THR A 573 -14.82 39.34 24.78
CA THR A 573 -13.86 40.10 25.58
C THR A 573 -14.56 41.02 26.55
N THR A 574 -13.99 41.19 27.72
CA THR A 574 -14.35 42.30 28.61
C THR A 574 -13.12 42.89 29.26
N GLU A 575 -13.11 44.21 29.43
CA GLU A 575 -12.09 44.92 30.21
C GLU A 575 -12.77 45.72 31.30
N LEU A 576 -12.24 45.59 32.52
CA LEU A 576 -12.70 46.30 33.70
C LEU A 576 -11.49 46.97 34.35
N GLY A 577 -11.55 48.28 34.56
CA GLY A 577 -10.41 49.02 35.06
C GLY A 577 -10.68 50.47 35.44
N LEU A 578 -9.59 51.23 35.57
CA LEU A 578 -9.59 52.66 35.83
C LEU A 578 -8.78 53.36 34.73
N SER A 579 -9.29 54.49 34.26
CA SER A 579 -8.62 55.39 33.35
C SER A 579 -8.35 56.71 34.06
N VAL A 580 -7.09 57.13 34.08
CA VAL A 580 -6.69 58.47 34.53
C VAL A 580 -6.48 59.34 33.30
N ILE A 581 -7.22 60.43 33.22
CA ILE A 581 -7.15 61.39 32.12
C ILE A 581 -6.45 62.64 32.60
N ALA A 582 -5.57 63.17 31.76
CA ALA A 582 -4.93 64.46 31.95
C ALA A 582 -5.36 65.41 30.83
N TYR A 583 -5.87 66.58 31.21
CA TYR A 583 -6.38 67.60 30.30
C TYR A 583 -6.03 69.02 30.77
N GLN A 584 -6.09 69.98 29.87
CA GLN A 584 -5.75 71.37 30.15
C GLN A 584 -7.01 72.13 30.59
N GLY A 585 -7.13 72.41 31.88
CA GLY A 585 -8.22 73.21 32.44
C GLY A 585 -7.83 74.68 32.64
N ASP A 586 -8.79 75.50 33.07
CA ASP A 586 -8.61 76.94 33.27
C ASP A 586 -7.51 77.34 34.27
N ARG A 587 -7.11 76.44 35.18
CA ARG A 587 -6.07 76.65 36.21
C ARG A 587 -4.77 75.87 35.97
N GLY A 588 -4.62 75.25 34.80
CA GLY A 588 -3.46 74.41 34.46
C GLY A 588 -3.82 72.94 34.21
N LEU A 589 -2.80 72.08 34.16
CA LEU A 589 -2.96 70.65 33.93
C LEU A 589 -3.76 70.00 35.07
N THR A 590 -4.90 69.40 34.73
CA THR A 590 -5.80 68.72 35.68
C THR A 590 -5.87 67.24 35.34
N ALA A 591 -6.04 66.38 36.36
CA ALA A 591 -6.19 64.95 36.17
C ALA A 591 -7.36 64.37 36.99
N THR A 592 -8.13 63.48 36.34
CA THR A 592 -9.32 62.84 36.94
C THR A 592 -9.32 61.34 36.61
N ALA A 593 -9.74 60.52 37.57
CA ALA A 593 -9.87 59.07 37.41
C ALA A 593 -11.33 58.66 37.19
N LEU A 594 -11.56 57.76 36.23
CA LEU A 594 -12.88 57.30 35.84
C LEU A 594 -12.90 55.78 35.61
N PRO A 595 -14.02 55.09 35.87
CA PRO A 595 -14.14 53.66 35.63
C PRO A 595 -14.10 53.35 34.13
N MET A 596 -13.56 52.19 33.77
CA MET A 596 -13.52 51.66 32.41
C MET A 596 -14.18 50.29 32.34
N ILE A 597 -15.19 50.18 31.47
CA ILE A 597 -15.95 48.96 31.19
C ILE A 597 -16.08 48.83 29.67
N HIS A 598 -15.34 47.88 29.10
CA HIS A 598 -15.42 47.50 27.68
C HIS A 598 -16.00 46.09 27.55
N LEU A 599 -16.86 45.89 26.57
CA LEU A 599 -17.37 44.60 26.14
C LEU A 599 -17.14 44.44 24.63
N GLY A 600 -16.70 43.28 24.17
CA GLY A 600 -16.46 43.08 22.75
C GLY A 600 -16.35 41.63 22.33
N TRP A 601 -15.98 41.45 21.07
CA TRP A 601 -15.75 40.15 20.45
C TRP A 601 -14.56 40.21 19.50
N LEU A 602 -13.64 39.27 19.65
CA LEU A 602 -12.50 39.04 18.77
C LEU A 602 -12.80 37.92 17.76
N PHE A 603 -12.33 38.11 16.53
CA PHE A 603 -12.52 37.23 15.38
C PHE A 603 -11.21 36.61 14.89
#